data_AF-A0AAN8IEU8-F1
#
_entry.id   AF-A0AAN8IEU8-F1
#
_cell.length_a   1.000
_cell.length_b   1.000
_cell.length_c   1.000
_cell.angle_alpha   90.00
_cell.angle_beta   90.00
_cell.angle_gamma   90.00
#
_symmetry.space_group_name_H-M   'P 1'
#
loop_
_entity.id
_entity.type
_entity.pdbx_description
1 polymer ?
#
loop_
_entity_poly.entity_id
_entity_poly.type
_entity_poly.pdbx_seq_one_letter_code
_entity_poly.pdbx_strand_id
1 'polypeptide(L)' 'SWKPSGSIPSRAGTTACVGLLRKGRLWTANCGDSTCILGVRVGEGSSWYPAGIRATSPHSLNAQERARITRDGGQVRVL' A
#
# COMPACT_ATOMS: atom_id res chain seq x y z
N SER A 1 10.37 -14.15 -24.07
CA SER A 1 10.82 -12.78 -24.36
C SER A 1 9.63 -11.84 -24.25
N TRP A 2 9.80 -10.68 -23.61
CA TRP A 2 8.77 -9.65 -23.54
C TRP A 2 8.61 -9.01 -24.93
N LYS A 3 7.40 -9.01 -25.49
CA LYS A 3 7.13 -8.34 -26.77
C LYS A 3 6.79 -6.87 -26.49
N PRO A 4 7.51 -5.89 -27.05
CA PRO A 4 7.14 -4.49 -26.89
C PRO A 4 5.80 -4.25 -27.59
N SER A 5 4.84 -3.65 -26.89
CA SER A 5 3.67 -3.09 -27.55
C SER A 5 4.09 -1.86 -28.34
N GLY A 6 3.74 -1.78 -29.62
CA GLY A 6 4.02 -0.60 -30.47
C GLY A 6 3.23 0.65 -30.10
N SER A 7 2.35 0.58 -29.10
CA SER A 7 1.67 1.73 -28.52
C SER A 7 2.49 2.34 -27.39
N ILE A 8 2.48 3.67 -27.30
CA ILE A 8 3.00 4.39 -26.13
C ILE A 8 2.25 3.85 -24.90
N PRO A 9 2.93 3.28 -23.89
CA PRO A 9 2.27 2.84 -22.68
C PRO A 9 1.49 4.01 -22.08
N SER A 10 0.27 3.75 -21.62
CA SER A 10 -0.50 4.75 -20.89
C SER A 10 0.37 5.32 -19.77
N ARG A 11 0.44 6.65 -19.68
CA ARG A 11 1.10 7.35 -18.57
C ARG A 11 0.22 7.42 -17.32
N ALA A 12 -1.05 7.05 -17.44
CA ALA A 12 -1.94 6.94 -16.29
C ALA A 12 -1.60 5.69 -15.50
N GLY A 13 -1.31 5.86 -14.21
CA GLY A 13 -1.20 4.81 -13.22
C GLY A 13 -2.35 4.86 -12.24
N THR A 14 -2.58 3.77 -11.51
CA THR A 14 -3.53 3.73 -10.40
C THR A 14 -2.88 3.06 -9.19
N THR A 15 -3.38 3.38 -8.01
CA THR A 15 -3.01 2.67 -6.78
C THR A 15 -3.89 1.43 -6.61
N ALA A 16 -3.45 0.49 -5.79
CA ALA A 16 -4.27 -0.65 -5.39
C ALA A 16 -4.00 -1.01 -3.93
N CYS A 17 -5.05 -1.00 -3.11
CA CYS A 17 -5.02 -1.53 -1.75
C CYS A 17 -6.13 -2.57 -1.61
N VAL A 18 -5.75 -3.83 -1.41
CA VAL A 18 -6.65 -4.99 -1.48
C VAL A 18 -6.64 -5.74 -0.16
N GLY A 19 -7.82 -6.09 0.33
CA GLY A 19 -8.02 -7.04 1.42
C GLY A 19 -8.68 -8.32 0.91
N LEU A 20 -8.11 -9.47 1.25
CA LEU A 20 -8.67 -10.79 0.93
C LEU A 20 -8.96 -11.54 2.23
N LEU A 21 -10.24 -11.85 2.45
CA LEU A 21 -10.69 -12.74 3.53
C LEU A 21 -10.78 -14.16 3.00
N ARG A 22 -9.94 -15.07 3.50
CA ARG A 22 -9.92 -16.47 3.06
C ARG A 22 -9.57 -17.41 4.20
N LYS A 23 -10.41 -18.43 4.41
CA LYS A 23 -10.22 -19.47 5.44
C LYS A 23 -9.94 -18.89 6.84
N GLY A 24 -10.74 -17.92 7.26
CA GLY A 24 -10.60 -17.27 8.57
C GLY A 24 -9.36 -16.38 8.72
N ARG A 25 -8.67 -16.05 7.63
CA ARG A 25 -7.49 -15.17 7.64
C ARG A 25 -7.73 -13.94 6.77
N LEU A 26 -7.25 -12.79 7.23
CA LEU A 26 -7.15 -11.56 6.45
C LEU A 26 -5.77 -11.47 5.82
N TRP A 27 -5.73 -11.25 4.52
CA TRP A 27 -4.54 -10.95 3.74
C TRP A 27 -4.67 -9.55 3.19
N THR A 28 -3.61 -8.77 3.23
CA THR A 28 -3.58 -7.40 2.68
C THR A 28 -2.43 -7.25 1.70
N ALA A 29 -2.66 -6.50 0.64
CA ALA A 29 -1.65 -6.10 -0.33
C ALA A 29 -1.85 -4.64 -0.70
N ASN A 30 -0.76 -3.87 -0.78
CA ASN A 30 -0.80 -2.45 -1.09
C ASN A 30 0.26 -2.09 -2.14
N CYS A 31 -0.15 -1.27 -3.10
CA CYS A 31 0.70 -0.70 -4.12
C CYS A 31 0.28 0.76 -4.35
N GLY A 32 1.04 1.68 -3.78
CA GLY A 32 0.78 3.11 -3.83
C GLY A 32 0.53 3.70 -2.45
N ASP A 33 0.01 4.92 -2.41
CA ASP A 33 -0.20 5.70 -1.19
C ASP A 33 -1.54 5.43 -0.49
N SER A 34 -2.37 4.55 -1.07
CA SER A 34 -3.58 4.02 -0.42
C SER A 34 -3.24 3.23 0.85
N THR A 35 -4.25 3.01 1.71
CA THR A 35 -4.05 2.36 3.02
C THR A 35 -5.26 1.52 3.45
N CYS A 36 -4.99 0.48 4.25
CA CYS A 36 -6.01 -0.34 4.90
C CYS A 36 -5.84 -0.23 6.42
N ILE A 37 -6.93 0.07 7.13
CA ILE A 37 -6.95 0.21 8.58
C ILE A 37 -7.89 -0.85 9.14
N LEU A 38 -7.41 -1.64 10.10
CA LEU A 38 -8.23 -2.61 10.80
C LEU A 38 -8.90 -1.93 12.01
N GLY A 39 -10.23 -1.96 12.06
CA GLY A 39 -10.98 -1.58 13.26
C GLY A 39 -11.15 -2.78 14.19
N VAL A 40 -10.80 -2.62 15.47
CA VAL A 40 -11.04 -3.63 16.51
C VAL A 40 -12.06 -3.08 17.49
N ARG A 41 -13.12 -3.87 17.71
CA ARG A 41 -14.09 -3.63 18.76
C ARG A 41 -13.54 -4.14 20.08
N VAL A 42 -13.57 -3.30 21.11
CA VAL A 42 -13.08 -3.64 22.46
C VAL A 42 -14.27 -3.78 23.40
N GLY A 43 -14.40 -4.94 24.05
CA GLY A 43 -15.49 -5.26 24.96
C GLY A 43 -16.84 -5.48 24.27
N GLU A 44 -17.91 -5.47 25.06
CA GLU A 44 -19.28 -5.69 24.56
C GLU A 44 -19.96 -4.40 24.04
N GLY A 45 -19.34 -3.24 24.23
CA GLY A 45 -19.87 -1.94 23.79
C GLY A 45 -19.78 -1.69 22.27
N SER A 46 -20.25 -0.50 21.86
CA SER A 46 -20.26 -0.03 20.46
C SER A 46 -18.99 0.73 20.04
N SER A 47 -17.99 0.82 20.92
CA SER A 47 -16.76 1.57 20.67
C SER A 47 -15.80 0.79 19.79
N TRP A 48 -15.35 1.42 18.71
CA TRP A 48 -14.36 0.90 17.78
C TRP A 48 -13.08 1.71 17.90
N TYR A 49 -11.96 1.03 18.00
CA TYR A 49 -10.64 1.67 17.95
C TYR A 49 -9.94 1.20 16.68
N PRO A 50 -9.22 2.09 15.96
CA PRO A 50 -8.24 1.60 15.01
C PRO A 50 -7.30 0.70 15.81
N ALA A 51 -7.02 -0.51 15.32
CA ALA A 51 -6.32 -1.54 16.08
C ALA A 51 -4.86 -1.18 16.45
N GLY A 52 -4.44 0.08 16.34
CA GLY A 52 -3.04 0.53 16.37
C GLY A 52 -2.21 0.02 15.19
N ILE A 53 -2.73 -0.96 14.44
CA ILE A 53 -2.07 -1.66 13.37
C ILE A 53 -2.70 -1.19 12.06
N ARG A 54 -1.97 -0.38 11.29
CA ARG A 54 -2.27 -0.25 9.87
C ARG A 54 -2.04 -1.61 9.24
N ALA A 55 -3.05 -2.15 8.56
CA ALA A 55 -2.95 -3.45 7.92
C ALA A 55 -2.07 -3.38 6.65
N THR A 56 -1.76 -2.18 6.18
CA THR A 56 -0.79 -1.91 5.11
C THR A 56 0.06 -0.67 5.42
N SER A 57 1.26 -0.60 4.84
CA SER A 57 2.09 0.60 4.86
C SER A 57 1.92 1.36 3.54
N PRO A 58 1.52 2.64 3.56
CA PRO A 58 1.46 3.45 2.35
C PRO A 58 2.84 3.60 1.71
N HIS A 59 2.94 3.39 0.39
CA HIS A 59 4.15 3.65 -0.40
C HIS A 59 4.23 5.13 -0.79
N SER A 60 4.16 6.00 0.22
CA SER A 60 4.51 7.41 0.09
C SER A 60 6.02 7.59 0.19
N LEU A 61 6.51 8.83 0.16
CA LEU A 61 7.91 9.13 0.46
C LEU A 61 8.21 8.96 1.97
N ASN A 62 7.94 7.80 2.55
CA ASN A 62 8.38 7.47 3.90
C ASN A 62 9.88 7.09 3.88
N ALA A 63 10.51 6.95 5.06
CA ALA A 63 11.95 6.70 5.13
C ALA A 63 12.39 5.41 4.40
N GLN A 64 11.58 4.36 4.46
CA GLN A 64 11.87 3.07 3.82
C GLN A 64 11.80 3.17 2.29
N GLU A 65 10.76 3.83 1.77
CA GLU A 65 10.59 4.03 0.33
C GLU A 65 11.65 4.97 -0.25
N ARG A 66 12.05 6.02 0.50
CA ARG A 66 13.18 6.88 0.11
C ARG A 66 14.48 6.08 0.03
N ALA A 67 14.76 5.25 1.04
CA ALA A 67 15.95 4.39 1.03
C ALA A 67 15.92 3.40 -0.15
N ARG A 68 14.76 2.82 -0.46
CA ARG A 68 14.58 1.94 -1.62
C ARG A 68 14.88 2.66 -2.93
N ILE A 69 14.31 3.86 -3.13
CA ILE A 69 14.54 4.67 -4.33
C ILE A 69 16.04 4.98 -4.49
N THR A 70 16.71 5.44 -3.44
CA THR A 70 18.15 5.75 -3.48
C THR A 70 18.99 4.53 -3.79
N ARG A 71 18.71 3.38 -3.16
CA ARG A 71 19.42 2.11 -3.39
C ARG A 71 19.29 1.64 -4.84
N ASP A 72 18.16 1.92 -5.48
CA ASP A 72 17.89 1.57 -6.87
C ASP A 72 18.42 2.64 -7.86
N GLY A 73 19.22 3.60 -7.38
CA GLY A 73 19.87 4.64 -8.19
C GLY A 73 19.03 5.89 -8.46
N GLY A 74 17.82 5.97 -7.89
CA GLY A 74 16.93 7.12 -8.00
C GLY A 74 17.26 8.25 -7.04
N GLN A 75 16.60 9.40 -7.22
CA GLN A 75 16.71 10.57 -6.34
C GLN A 75 15.32 11.04 -5.92
N VAL A 76 15.15 11.34 -4.64
CA VAL A 76 13.90 11.93 -4.11
C VAL A 76 14.08 13.44 -4.00
N ARG A 77 13.29 14.19 -4.76
CA ARG A 77 13.18 15.65 -4.59
C ARG A 77 12.17 15.95 -3.49
N VAL A 78 12.62 16.63 -2.44
CA VAL A 78 11.72 17.25 -1.45
C VAL A 78 11.60 18.71 -1.86
N LEU A 79 10.37 19.16 -2.09
CA LEU A 79 10.04 20.56 -2.30
C LEU A 79 10.01 21.31 -0.98
#